data_AF-A0A7S2LX48-F1
#
_entry.id   AF-A0A7S2LX48-F1
#
_cell.length_a   1.000
_cell.length_b   1.000
_cell.length_c   1.000
_cell.angle_alpha   90.00
_cell.angle_beta   90.00
_cell.angle_gamma   90.00
#
_symmetry.space_group_name_H-M   'P 1'
#
loop_
_entity.id
_entity.type
_entity.pdbx_description
1 polymer ?
#
loop_
_entity_poly.entity_id
_entity_poly.type
_entity_poly.pdbx_seq_one_letter_code
_entity_poly.pdbx_strand_id
1 'polypeptide(L)'
;QSVTTSLKHGLSPTSSPIFAGLGLLLCGPFGKPHEGREMAKAAELILEKPGMRSSAIRTVLITQSFCYHWTSPLQDTIGPLLEWYQRGLEIGDNDSACWCLLTRSYHIFFVGRALDSIQKELEASIPVLTQLKQDDKKLSIIAHLTTVKKLRGIDAEAGDKILDSMLATAASTGDVNLSAYANSMNLEVFVFFQQWKEAIELVEKAGDVRLFIVSTYTATRYTLLEALTHLKAAQLASGWKKRQ
;
A
#
# COMPACT_ATOMS: atom_id res chain seq x y z
N GLN A 1 -2.69 17.70 -18.74
CA GLN A 1 -2.07 18.07 -20.02
C GLN A 1 -1.71 16.84 -20.87
N SER A 2 -0.95 15.87 -20.35
CA SER A 2 -0.50 14.69 -21.14
C SER A 2 -1.61 13.78 -21.68
N VAL A 3 -2.71 13.60 -20.92
CA VAL A 3 -3.91 12.89 -21.42
C VAL A 3 -4.51 13.63 -22.63
N THR A 4 -4.71 14.95 -22.50
CA THR A 4 -5.20 15.79 -23.60
C THR A 4 -4.29 15.74 -24.83
N THR A 5 -2.96 15.76 -24.64
CA THR A 5 -1.99 15.62 -25.72
C THR A 5 -2.12 14.27 -26.42
N SER A 6 -2.24 13.18 -25.66
CA SER A 6 -2.43 11.83 -26.22
C SER A 6 -3.74 11.72 -27.01
N LEU A 7 -4.80 12.37 -26.56
CA LEU A 7 -6.07 12.42 -27.29
C LEU A 7 -5.98 13.26 -28.57
N LYS A 8 -5.20 14.35 -28.56
CA LYS A 8 -5.04 15.25 -29.72
C LYS A 8 -4.10 14.72 -30.79
N HIS A 9 -3.00 14.07 -30.40
CA HIS A 9 -1.92 13.68 -31.31
C HIS A 9 -1.83 12.17 -31.54
N GLY A 10 -2.75 11.40 -30.95
CA GLY A 10 -2.79 9.95 -31.07
C GLY A 10 -2.17 9.23 -29.87
N LEU A 11 -2.59 7.98 -29.71
CA LEU A 11 -2.16 7.11 -28.62
C LEU A 11 -0.83 6.43 -28.98
N SER A 12 0.04 6.32 -27.99
CA SER A 12 1.27 5.53 -28.07
C SER A 12 1.28 4.49 -26.94
N PRO A 13 2.23 3.55 -26.96
CA PRO A 13 2.35 2.59 -25.86
C PRO A 13 2.61 3.26 -24.50
N THR A 14 3.08 4.50 -24.44
CA THR A 14 3.25 5.24 -23.17
C THR A 14 1.99 5.97 -22.72
N SER A 15 0.95 6.06 -23.56
CA SER A 15 -0.33 6.69 -23.19
C SER A 15 -1.04 5.94 -22.06
N SER A 16 -1.03 4.60 -22.06
CA SER A 16 -1.73 3.81 -21.05
C SER A 16 -1.39 4.20 -19.59
N PRO A 17 -0.12 4.19 -19.15
CA PRO A 17 0.23 4.59 -17.79
C PRO A 17 -0.06 6.07 -17.50
N ILE A 18 -0.14 6.94 -18.51
CA ILE A 18 -0.54 8.34 -18.33
C ILE A 18 -2.02 8.44 -17.93
N PHE A 19 -2.89 7.64 -18.55
CA PHE A 19 -4.31 7.59 -18.17
C PHE A 19 -4.49 6.96 -16.79
N ALA A 20 -3.78 5.86 -16.50
CA ALA A 20 -3.77 5.26 -15.16
C ALA A 20 -3.30 6.25 -14.08
N GLY A 21 -2.26 7.05 -14.38
CA GLY A 21 -1.77 8.10 -13.50
C GLY A 21 -2.79 9.21 -13.24
N LEU A 22 -3.58 9.60 -14.25
CA LEU A 22 -4.72 10.50 -14.03
C LEU A 22 -5.79 9.83 -13.15
N GLY A 23 -6.03 8.53 -13.33
CA GLY A 23 -6.92 7.74 -12.48
C GLY A 23 -6.53 7.81 -11.01
N LEU A 24 -5.24 7.62 -10.70
CA LEU A 24 -4.69 7.78 -9.35
C LEU A 24 -5.00 9.16 -8.76
N LEU A 25 -4.72 10.23 -9.52
CA LEU A 25 -4.96 11.61 -9.06
C LEU A 25 -6.45 11.91 -8.82
N LEU A 26 -7.33 11.36 -9.66
CA LEU A 26 -8.76 11.47 -9.48
C LEU A 26 -9.23 10.72 -8.23
N CYS A 27 -8.73 9.51 -7.98
CA CYS A 27 -9.12 8.72 -6.82
C CYS A 27 -8.69 9.33 -5.48
N GLY A 28 -7.41 9.68 -5.33
CA GLY A 28 -6.89 10.18 -4.06
C GLY A 28 -7.05 11.69 -3.90
N PRO A 29 -6.16 12.51 -4.48
CA PRO A 29 -6.14 13.96 -4.29
C PRO A 29 -7.45 14.68 -4.61
N PHE A 30 -8.16 14.28 -5.66
CA PHE A 30 -9.39 14.96 -6.09
C PHE A 30 -10.68 14.32 -5.55
N GLY A 31 -10.61 13.20 -4.83
CA GLY A 31 -11.79 12.58 -4.21
C GLY A 31 -12.88 12.16 -5.20
N LYS A 32 -12.51 11.81 -6.43
CA LYS A 32 -13.40 11.42 -7.55
C LYS A 32 -13.14 9.98 -7.98
N PRO A 33 -13.39 8.97 -7.11
CA PRO A 33 -13.01 7.59 -7.36
C PRO A 33 -13.72 6.94 -8.55
N HIS A 34 -14.97 7.34 -8.85
CA HIS A 34 -15.67 6.86 -10.05
C HIS A 34 -15.02 7.38 -11.34
N GLU A 35 -14.68 8.67 -11.41
CA GLU A 35 -13.94 9.23 -12.57
C GLU A 35 -12.55 8.58 -12.69
N GLY A 36 -11.89 8.33 -11.55
CA GLY A 36 -10.60 7.64 -11.52
C GLY A 36 -10.67 6.20 -12.04
N ARG A 37 -11.74 5.46 -11.71
CA ARG A 37 -12.03 4.14 -12.30
C ARG A 37 -12.22 4.22 -13.81
N GLU A 38 -12.94 5.21 -14.32
CA GLU A 38 -13.13 5.34 -15.77
C GLU A 38 -11.79 5.59 -16.50
N MET A 39 -10.86 6.34 -15.88
CA MET A 39 -9.51 6.50 -16.42
C MET A 39 -8.67 5.20 -16.34
N ALA A 40 -8.84 4.41 -15.28
CA ALA A 40 -8.21 3.09 -15.19
C ALA A 40 -8.68 2.15 -16.30
N LYS A 41 -9.99 2.07 -16.55
CA LYS A 41 -10.55 1.30 -17.67
C LYS A 41 -10.07 1.82 -19.02
N ALA A 42 -10.01 3.14 -19.19
CA ALA A 42 -9.49 3.74 -20.42
C ALA A 42 -8.03 3.33 -20.67
N ALA A 43 -7.20 3.27 -19.62
CA ALA A 43 -5.83 2.77 -19.73
C ALA A 43 -5.79 1.30 -20.18
N GLU A 44 -6.63 0.44 -19.60
CA GLU A 44 -6.72 -0.97 -19.98
C GLU A 44 -7.18 -1.17 -21.44
N LEU A 45 -8.18 -0.40 -21.88
CA LEU A 45 -8.63 -0.39 -23.30
C LEU A 45 -7.53 0.06 -24.26
N ILE A 46 -6.59 0.91 -23.82
CA ILE A 46 -5.43 1.28 -24.64
C ILE A 46 -4.51 0.05 -24.80
N LEU A 47 -4.29 -0.74 -23.75
CA LEU A 47 -3.43 -1.94 -23.79
C LEU A 47 -4.00 -3.07 -24.66
N GLU A 48 -5.30 -3.09 -24.90
CA GLU A 48 -5.94 -4.07 -25.79
C GLU A 48 -5.61 -3.81 -27.26
N LYS A 49 -5.16 -2.61 -27.63
CA LYS A 49 -4.79 -2.28 -29.01
C LYS A 49 -3.47 -2.96 -29.42
N PRO A 50 -3.33 -3.36 -30.70
CA PRO A 50 -2.09 -3.94 -31.21
C PRO A 50 -0.87 -3.05 -30.94
N GLY A 51 0.21 -3.64 -30.42
CA GLY A 51 1.46 -2.94 -30.14
C GLY A 51 1.48 -2.07 -28.86
N MET A 52 0.41 -2.00 -28.08
CA MET A 52 0.31 -1.11 -26.92
C MET A 52 0.72 -1.73 -25.57
N ARG A 53 1.11 -3.01 -25.55
CA ARG A 53 1.36 -3.75 -24.29
C ARG A 53 2.71 -3.50 -23.63
N SER A 54 3.61 -2.72 -24.23
CA SER A 54 4.96 -2.51 -23.67
C SER A 54 4.97 -1.83 -22.29
N SER A 55 3.89 -1.11 -21.93
CA SER A 55 3.73 -0.46 -20.62
C SER A 55 2.65 -1.09 -19.74
N ALA A 56 2.24 -2.31 -20.07
CA ALA A 56 1.09 -2.95 -19.44
C ALA A 56 1.31 -3.21 -17.94
N ILE A 57 2.49 -3.70 -17.54
CA ILE A 57 2.79 -3.94 -16.13
C ILE A 57 2.70 -2.68 -15.28
N ARG A 58 3.24 -1.56 -15.76
CA ARG A 58 3.16 -0.27 -15.08
C ARG A 58 1.72 0.24 -14.99
N THR A 59 0.94 0.03 -16.05
CA THR A 59 -0.49 0.39 -16.07
C THR A 59 -1.26 -0.42 -15.03
N VAL A 60 -1.07 -1.74 -15.00
CA VAL A 60 -1.75 -2.62 -14.04
C VAL A 60 -1.32 -2.29 -12.62
N LEU A 61 -0.02 -2.10 -12.38
CA LEU A 61 0.47 -1.69 -11.06
C LEU A 61 -0.27 -0.45 -10.57
N ILE A 62 -0.36 0.61 -11.37
CA ILE A 62 -1.02 1.86 -10.97
C ILE A 62 -2.52 1.66 -10.74
N THR A 63 -3.22 1.04 -11.71
CA THR A 63 -4.68 0.88 -11.64
C THR A 63 -5.11 0.00 -10.47
N GLN A 64 -4.43 -1.13 -10.26
CA GLN A 64 -4.75 -2.07 -9.20
C GLN A 64 -4.37 -1.54 -7.81
N SER A 65 -3.26 -0.81 -7.71
CA SER A 65 -2.82 -0.22 -6.43
C SER A 65 -3.69 0.95 -6.00
N PHE A 66 -4.08 1.83 -6.93
CA PHE A 66 -4.60 3.17 -6.58
C PHE A 66 -6.01 3.48 -7.07
N CYS A 67 -6.57 2.70 -8.00
CA CYS A 67 -7.86 3.03 -8.62
C CYS A 67 -8.97 2.06 -8.23
N TYR A 68 -8.75 0.76 -8.42
CA TYR A 68 -9.82 -0.24 -8.37
C TYR A 68 -10.46 -0.38 -6.98
N HIS A 69 -9.67 -0.37 -5.91
CA HIS A 69 -10.14 -0.64 -4.55
C HIS A 69 -11.16 0.38 -4.02
N TRP A 70 -11.25 1.57 -4.61
CA TRP A 70 -12.24 2.59 -4.20
C TRP A 70 -13.67 2.24 -4.60
N THR A 71 -13.84 1.37 -5.59
CA THR A 71 -15.13 1.14 -6.29
C THR A 71 -15.35 -0.33 -6.66
N SER A 72 -14.43 -1.22 -6.27
CA SER A 72 -14.54 -2.68 -6.33
C SER A 72 -14.03 -3.29 -5.04
N PRO A 73 -14.44 -4.52 -4.71
CA PRO A 73 -13.79 -5.32 -3.69
C PRO A 73 -12.27 -5.36 -3.86
N LEU A 74 -11.53 -5.13 -2.78
CA LEU A 74 -10.06 -5.20 -2.78
C LEU A 74 -9.56 -6.59 -3.26
N GLN A 75 -10.33 -7.65 -2.98
CA GLN A 75 -10.02 -9.01 -3.40
C GLN A 75 -9.82 -9.16 -4.92
N ASP A 76 -10.53 -8.37 -5.72
CA ASP A 76 -10.49 -8.46 -7.19
C ASP A 76 -9.13 -8.02 -7.76
N THR A 77 -8.38 -7.21 -7.00
CA THR A 77 -7.05 -6.72 -7.42
C THR A 77 -5.94 -7.76 -7.25
N ILE A 78 -6.15 -8.77 -6.40
CA ILE A 78 -5.13 -9.74 -5.99
C ILE A 78 -4.70 -10.63 -7.16
N GLY A 79 -5.64 -11.07 -7.99
CA GLY A 79 -5.38 -11.89 -9.17
C GLY A 79 -4.53 -11.17 -10.23
N PRO A 80 -4.97 -10.00 -10.73
CA PRO A 80 -4.22 -9.20 -11.69
C PRO A 80 -2.79 -8.87 -11.24
N LEU A 81 -2.59 -8.53 -9.96
CA LEU A 81 -1.25 -8.24 -9.42
C LEU A 81 -0.32 -9.48 -9.47
N LEU A 82 -0.83 -10.69 -9.24
CA LEU A 82 -0.04 -11.91 -9.35
C LEU A 82 0.31 -12.26 -10.80
N GLU A 83 -0.66 -12.14 -11.69
CA GLU A 83 -0.45 -12.37 -13.13
C GLU A 83 0.66 -11.45 -13.66
N TRP A 84 0.64 -10.17 -13.29
CA TRP A 84 1.62 -9.21 -13.76
C TRP A 84 2.96 -9.27 -13.03
N TYR A 85 3.00 -9.74 -11.79
CA TYR A 85 4.25 -10.15 -11.16
C TYR A 85 4.93 -11.26 -11.98
N GLN A 86 4.21 -12.33 -12.32
CA GLN A 86 4.77 -13.47 -13.08
C GLN A 86 5.23 -13.03 -14.48
N ARG A 87 4.37 -12.33 -15.22
CA ARG A 87 4.72 -11.81 -16.55
C ARG A 87 5.87 -10.82 -16.52
N GLY A 88 5.94 -9.98 -15.50
CA GLY A 88 7.04 -9.02 -15.33
C GLY A 88 8.39 -9.73 -15.25
N LEU A 89 8.45 -10.85 -14.52
CA LEU A 89 9.66 -11.69 -14.47
C LEU A 89 9.99 -12.31 -15.84
N GLU A 90 8.98 -12.79 -16.58
CA GLU A 90 9.17 -13.37 -17.92
C GLU A 90 9.75 -12.39 -18.93
N ILE A 91 9.34 -11.11 -18.87
CA ILE A 91 9.80 -10.05 -19.78
C ILE A 91 11.02 -9.28 -19.25
N GLY A 92 11.52 -9.62 -18.07
CA GLY A 92 12.69 -9.00 -17.44
C GLY A 92 12.44 -7.64 -16.77
N ASP A 93 11.18 -7.21 -16.62
CA ASP A 93 10.82 -6.01 -15.85
C ASP A 93 10.70 -6.34 -14.35
N ASN A 94 11.85 -6.67 -13.76
CA ASN A 94 11.93 -7.15 -12.38
C ASN A 94 11.47 -6.12 -11.35
N ASP A 95 11.74 -4.83 -11.58
CA ASP A 95 11.34 -3.78 -10.64
C ASP A 95 9.81 -3.66 -10.55
N SER A 96 9.14 -3.54 -11.70
CA SER A 96 7.68 -3.45 -11.75
C SER A 96 7.02 -4.75 -11.28
N ALA A 97 7.63 -5.91 -11.57
CA ALA A 97 7.17 -7.20 -11.06
C ALA A 97 7.19 -7.22 -9.53
N CYS A 98 8.30 -6.82 -8.91
CA CYS A 98 8.46 -6.83 -7.46
C CYS A 98 7.53 -5.81 -6.77
N TRP A 99 7.21 -4.70 -7.43
CA TRP A 99 6.14 -3.80 -6.98
C TRP A 99 4.76 -4.46 -7.01
N CYS A 100 4.43 -5.21 -8.07
CA CYS A 100 3.16 -5.96 -8.11
C CYS A 100 3.07 -6.99 -6.97
N LEU A 101 4.17 -7.69 -6.69
CA LEU A 101 4.26 -8.62 -5.57
C LEU A 101 4.05 -7.91 -4.23
N LEU A 102 4.75 -6.79 -3.99
CA LEU A 102 4.63 -6.02 -2.76
C LEU A 102 3.20 -5.48 -2.55
N THR A 103 2.61 -4.87 -3.57
CA THR A 103 1.22 -4.38 -3.51
C THR A 103 0.27 -5.54 -3.19
N ARG A 104 0.43 -6.69 -3.87
CA ARG A 104 -0.38 -7.87 -3.60
C ARG A 104 -0.27 -8.33 -2.15
N SER A 105 0.94 -8.36 -1.60
CA SER A 105 1.20 -8.74 -0.21
C SER A 105 0.44 -7.89 0.79
N TYR A 106 0.28 -6.59 0.54
CA TYR A 106 -0.61 -5.75 1.35
C TYR A 106 -2.08 -6.10 1.13
N HIS A 107 -2.49 -6.29 -0.11
CA HIS A 107 -3.90 -6.55 -0.44
C HIS A 107 -4.41 -7.83 0.21
N ILE A 108 -3.61 -8.92 0.22
CA ILE A 108 -3.99 -10.18 0.86
C ILE A 108 -4.19 -10.05 2.37
N PHE A 109 -3.42 -9.17 3.02
CA PHE A 109 -3.54 -8.89 4.45
C PHE A 109 -4.81 -8.10 4.74
N PHE A 110 -5.06 -7.01 3.99
CA PHE A 110 -6.23 -6.15 4.24
C PHE A 110 -7.56 -6.73 3.79
N VAL A 111 -7.56 -7.73 2.90
CA VAL A 111 -8.75 -8.55 2.59
C VAL A 111 -9.10 -9.50 3.75
N GLY A 112 -8.21 -9.69 4.74
CA GLY A 112 -8.47 -10.52 5.91
C GLY A 112 -8.35 -12.02 5.61
N ARG A 113 -7.42 -12.42 4.73
CA ARG A 113 -7.09 -13.85 4.56
C ARG A 113 -6.54 -14.45 5.86
N ALA A 114 -6.60 -15.78 5.97
CA ALA A 114 -6.02 -16.49 7.10
C ALA A 114 -4.52 -16.17 7.27
N LEU A 115 -4.10 -15.82 8.49
CA LEU A 115 -2.74 -15.34 8.76
C LEU A 115 -1.66 -16.38 8.46
N ASP A 116 -1.95 -17.68 8.59
CA ASP A 116 -1.01 -18.75 8.24
C ASP A 116 -0.77 -18.84 6.73
N SER A 117 -1.81 -18.61 5.93
CA SER A 117 -1.70 -18.51 4.47
C SER A 117 -0.90 -17.27 4.06
N ILE A 118 -1.16 -16.12 4.69
CA ILE A 118 -0.42 -14.89 4.40
C ILE A 118 1.06 -15.08 4.75
N GLN A 119 1.36 -15.63 5.93
CA GLN A 119 2.73 -15.90 6.35
C GLN A 119 3.50 -16.72 5.30
N LYS A 120 2.92 -17.83 4.82
CA LYS A 120 3.56 -18.69 3.81
C LYS A 120 3.89 -17.92 2.52
N GLU A 121 2.97 -17.08 2.06
CA GLU A 121 3.14 -16.28 0.84
C GLU A 121 4.23 -15.21 1.00
N LEU A 122 4.29 -14.54 2.16
CA LEU A 122 5.33 -13.56 2.46
C LEU A 122 6.71 -14.21 2.64
N GLU A 123 6.79 -15.36 3.32
CA GLU A 123 8.04 -16.13 3.48
C GLU A 123 8.59 -16.60 2.14
N ALA A 124 7.73 -17.07 1.23
CA ALA A 124 8.13 -17.48 -0.11
C ALA A 124 8.65 -16.32 -0.98
N SER A 125 8.24 -15.08 -0.68
CA SER A 125 8.63 -13.89 -1.45
C SER A 125 10.06 -13.42 -1.14
N ILE A 126 10.56 -13.67 0.07
CA ILE A 126 11.86 -13.15 0.54
C ILE A 126 13.06 -13.68 -0.27
N PRO A 127 13.19 -15.00 -0.54
CA PRO A 127 14.30 -15.51 -1.34
C PRO A 127 14.31 -14.94 -2.75
N VAL A 128 13.14 -14.76 -3.35
CA VAL A 128 13.01 -14.21 -4.71
C VAL A 128 13.45 -12.75 -4.74
N LEU A 129 12.99 -11.93 -3.80
CA LEU A 129 13.41 -10.52 -3.70
C LEU A 129 14.91 -10.37 -3.41
N THR A 130 15.49 -11.33 -2.68
CA THR A 130 16.94 -11.38 -2.44
C THR A 130 17.70 -11.68 -3.73
N GLN A 131 17.27 -12.68 -4.50
CA GLN A 131 17.88 -13.03 -5.78
C GLN A 131 17.80 -11.87 -6.79
N LEU A 132 16.68 -11.13 -6.78
CA LEU A 132 16.45 -9.99 -7.66
C LEU A 132 17.07 -8.67 -7.15
N LYS A 133 17.77 -8.70 -6.01
CA LYS A 133 18.40 -7.53 -5.36
C LYS A 133 17.41 -6.38 -5.10
N GLN A 134 16.21 -6.71 -4.67
CA GLN A 134 15.13 -5.77 -4.37
C GLN A 134 15.03 -5.52 -2.86
N ASP A 135 16.08 -4.92 -2.28
CA ASP A 135 16.23 -4.83 -0.83
C ASP A 135 15.15 -3.99 -0.14
N ASP A 136 14.71 -2.89 -0.76
CA ASP A 136 13.65 -2.04 -0.19
C ASP A 136 12.32 -2.78 -0.10
N LYS A 137 11.90 -3.45 -1.20
CA LYS A 137 10.67 -4.24 -1.24
C LYS A 137 10.76 -5.44 -0.29
N LYS A 138 11.94 -6.05 -0.19
CA LYS A 138 12.23 -7.14 0.76
C LYS A 138 12.04 -6.68 2.20
N LEU A 139 12.57 -5.51 2.56
CA LEU A 139 12.39 -4.92 3.90
C LEU A 139 10.91 -4.73 4.23
N SER A 140 10.14 -4.17 3.29
CA SER A 140 8.69 -3.99 3.44
C SER A 140 7.92 -5.32 3.60
N ILE A 141 8.29 -6.36 2.84
CA ILE A 141 7.71 -7.71 3.01
C ILE A 141 8.07 -8.30 4.37
N ILE A 142 9.32 -8.16 4.82
CA ILE A 142 9.77 -8.65 6.12
C ILE A 142 8.99 -7.98 7.24
N ALA A 143 8.81 -6.65 7.18
CA ALA A 143 8.00 -5.93 8.16
C ALA A 143 6.56 -6.45 8.20
N HIS A 144 5.97 -6.68 7.03
CA HIS A 144 4.63 -7.22 6.96
C HIS A 144 4.54 -8.66 7.51
N LEU A 145 5.54 -9.48 7.21
CA LEU A 145 5.66 -10.85 7.72
C LEU A 145 5.79 -10.87 9.23
N THR A 146 6.61 -10.01 9.82
CA THR A 146 6.80 -9.97 11.27
C THR A 146 5.55 -9.45 11.98
N THR A 147 4.80 -8.50 11.40
CA THR A 147 3.46 -8.13 11.90
C THR A 147 2.50 -9.32 11.86
N VAL A 148 2.46 -10.07 10.76
CA VAL A 148 1.63 -11.29 10.66
C VAL A 148 2.04 -12.32 11.71
N LYS A 149 3.33 -12.56 11.91
CA LYS A 149 3.85 -13.46 12.96
C LYS A 149 3.45 -12.99 14.35
N LYS A 150 3.59 -11.70 14.65
CA LYS A 150 3.14 -11.09 15.91
C LYS A 150 1.66 -11.32 16.16
N LEU A 151 0.79 -11.09 15.17
CA LEU A 151 -0.65 -11.36 15.26
C LEU A 151 -0.98 -12.85 15.46
N ARG A 152 -0.09 -13.75 15.04
CA ARG A 152 -0.19 -15.20 15.31
C ARG A 152 0.40 -15.62 16.65
N GLY A 153 0.97 -14.71 17.44
CA GLY A 153 1.68 -15.02 18.67
C GLY A 153 3.05 -15.68 18.47
N ILE A 154 3.66 -15.51 17.29
CA ILE A 154 4.97 -16.04 16.93
C ILE A 154 5.97 -14.89 16.91
N ASP A 155 7.08 -15.01 17.64
CA ASP A 155 8.21 -14.06 17.57
C ASP A 155 7.79 -12.58 17.67
N ALA A 156 6.98 -12.27 18.69
CA ALA A 156 6.24 -11.00 18.78
C ALA A 156 7.13 -9.75 18.83
N GLU A 157 8.37 -9.86 19.32
CA GLU A 157 9.30 -8.73 19.43
C GLU A 157 10.05 -8.42 18.13
N ALA A 158 10.15 -9.38 17.20
CA ALA A 158 10.87 -9.16 15.95
C ALA A 158 10.16 -8.13 15.05
N GLY A 159 8.83 -8.02 15.17
CA GLY A 159 8.05 -7.01 14.44
C GLY A 159 8.44 -5.59 14.80
N ASP A 160 8.50 -5.29 16.10
CA ASP A 160 8.74 -3.94 16.60
C ASP A 160 10.16 -3.48 16.20
N LYS A 161 11.17 -4.34 16.34
CA LYS A 161 12.55 -4.04 15.93
C LYS A 161 12.68 -3.73 14.44
N ILE A 162 11.93 -4.44 13.58
CA ILE A 162 11.96 -4.20 12.13
C ILE A 162 11.30 -2.87 11.78
N LEU A 163 10.16 -2.55 12.39
CA LEU A 163 9.47 -1.27 12.16
C LEU A 163 10.30 -0.08 12.67
N ASP A 164 10.96 -0.22 13.82
CA ASP A 164 11.91 0.78 14.33
C ASP A 164 13.10 0.97 13.37
N SER A 165 13.64 -0.13 12.83
CA SER A 165 14.70 -0.06 11.82
C SER A 165 14.23 0.65 10.55
N MET A 166 12.99 0.41 10.09
CA MET A 166 12.43 1.11 8.92
C MET A 166 12.29 2.61 9.18
N LEU A 167 11.84 3.02 10.37
CA LEU A 167 11.75 4.42 10.75
C LEU A 167 13.14 5.08 10.82
N ALA A 168 14.14 4.37 11.35
CA ALA A 168 15.53 4.86 11.37
C ALA A 168 16.11 5.03 9.95
N THR A 169 15.85 4.07 9.05
CA THR A 169 16.22 4.19 7.63
C THR A 169 15.49 5.35 6.95
N ALA A 170 14.19 5.52 7.21
CA ALA A 170 13.42 6.63 6.65
C ALA A 170 13.98 7.99 7.12
N ALA A 171 14.37 8.10 8.39
CA ALA A 171 14.97 9.31 8.94
C ALA A 171 16.35 9.62 8.34
N SER A 172 17.18 8.59 8.11
CA SER A 172 18.53 8.79 7.55
C SER A 172 18.53 9.08 6.05
N THR A 173 17.54 8.57 5.32
CA THR A 173 17.39 8.75 3.86
C THR A 173 16.48 9.91 3.47
N GLY A 174 15.65 10.40 4.39
CA GLY A 174 14.59 11.36 4.10
C GLY A 174 13.39 10.76 3.37
N ASP A 175 13.23 9.42 3.36
CA ASP A 175 12.12 8.75 2.69
C ASP A 175 10.81 8.88 3.52
N VAL A 176 10.05 9.91 3.17
CA VAL A 176 8.75 10.20 3.80
C VAL A 176 7.70 9.12 3.55
N ASN A 177 7.78 8.38 2.43
CA ASN A 177 6.82 7.32 2.12
C ASN A 177 7.10 6.10 3.01
N LEU A 178 8.38 5.75 3.17
CA LEU A 178 8.80 4.68 4.08
C LEU A 178 8.41 5.00 5.52
N SER A 179 8.62 6.25 5.96
CA SER A 179 8.19 6.72 7.28
C SER A 179 6.68 6.59 7.47
N ALA A 180 5.89 7.06 6.51
CA ALA A 180 4.43 6.99 6.57
C ALA A 180 3.91 5.55 6.61
N TYR A 181 4.54 4.67 5.83
CA TYR A 181 4.20 3.26 5.80
C TYR A 181 4.52 2.56 7.13
N ALA A 182 5.71 2.79 7.70
CA ALA A 182 6.11 2.21 8.98
C ALA A 182 5.22 2.73 10.13
N ASN A 183 4.90 4.03 10.16
CA ASN A 183 3.97 4.61 11.14
C ASN A 183 2.56 4.01 11.02
N SER A 184 2.09 3.77 9.80
CA SER A 184 0.79 3.13 9.57
C SER A 184 0.76 1.72 10.14
N MET A 185 1.81 0.93 9.90
CA MET A 185 1.91 -0.43 10.45
C MET A 185 2.04 -0.45 11.98
N ASN A 186 2.85 0.45 12.57
CA ASN A 186 2.97 0.57 14.02
C ASN A 186 1.61 0.88 14.66
N LEU A 187 0.83 1.80 14.07
CA LEU A 187 -0.49 2.14 14.58
C LEU A 187 -1.44 0.94 14.56
N GLU A 188 -1.43 0.10 13.51
CA GLU A 188 -2.19 -1.15 13.46
C GLU A 188 -1.83 -2.06 14.64
N VAL A 189 -0.53 -2.31 14.83
CA VAL A 189 -0.03 -3.18 15.89
C VAL A 189 -0.44 -2.64 17.26
N PHE A 190 -0.21 -1.36 17.52
CA PHE A 190 -0.55 -0.76 18.81
C PHE A 190 -2.04 -0.84 19.10
N VAL A 191 -2.91 -0.58 18.12
CA VAL A 191 -4.35 -0.67 18.30
C VAL A 191 -4.80 -2.12 18.51
N PHE A 192 -4.31 -3.08 17.71
CA PHE A 192 -4.68 -4.50 17.86
C PHE A 192 -4.29 -5.09 19.21
N PHE A 193 -3.12 -4.71 19.73
CA PHE A 193 -2.63 -5.18 21.03
C PHE A 193 -3.02 -4.25 22.19
N GLN A 194 -3.87 -3.25 21.95
CA GLN A 194 -4.35 -2.30 22.97
C GLN A 194 -3.22 -1.53 23.69
N GLN A 195 -2.11 -1.28 22.98
CA GLN A 195 -0.97 -0.46 23.40
C GLN A 195 -1.31 1.02 23.18
N TRP A 196 -2.32 1.49 23.92
CA TRP A 196 -2.94 2.79 23.67
C TRP A 196 -2.02 3.98 23.95
N LYS A 197 -1.08 3.83 24.89
CA LYS A 197 -0.13 4.90 25.21
C LYS A 197 0.80 5.14 24.02
N GLU A 198 1.34 4.07 23.46
CA GLU A 198 2.21 4.07 22.29
C GLU A 198 1.47 4.56 21.05
N ALA A 199 0.20 4.15 20.86
CA ALA A 199 -0.64 4.66 19.78
C ALA A 199 -0.85 6.18 19.87
N ILE A 200 -1.16 6.71 21.06
CA ILE A 200 -1.37 8.15 21.29
C ILE A 200 -0.07 8.92 20.99
N GLU A 201 1.06 8.47 21.53
CA GLU A 201 2.34 9.11 21.27
C GLU A 201 2.71 9.07 19.79
N LEU A 202 2.39 7.99 19.08
CA LEU A 202 2.66 7.86 17.64
C LEU A 202 1.85 8.87 16.83
N VAL A 203 0.52 8.97 17.04
CA VAL A 203 -0.32 9.88 16.26
C VAL A 203 0.02 11.35 16.51
N GLU A 204 0.50 11.69 17.72
CA GLU A 204 0.99 13.03 18.03
C GLU A 204 2.33 13.36 17.33
N LYS A 205 3.25 12.39 17.27
CA LYS A 205 4.61 12.59 16.73
C LYS A 205 4.69 12.43 15.21
N ALA A 206 3.90 11.55 14.63
CA ALA A 206 4.00 11.18 13.21
C ALA A 206 3.48 12.27 12.25
N GLY A 207 2.73 13.25 12.77
CA GLY A 207 2.08 14.28 11.96
C GLY A 207 1.05 13.68 11.01
N ASP A 208 0.76 14.40 9.91
CA ASP A 208 -0.24 13.93 8.95
C ASP A 208 0.33 12.90 7.96
N VAL A 209 0.39 11.64 8.41
CA VAL A 209 0.85 10.48 7.63
C VAL A 209 0.10 10.34 6.30
N ARG A 210 -1.18 10.76 6.23
CA ARG A 210 -2.05 10.58 5.04
C ARG A 210 -1.53 11.31 3.82
N LEU A 211 -0.75 12.38 3.99
CA LEU A 211 -0.14 13.14 2.89
C LEU A 211 0.87 12.33 2.06
N PHE A 212 1.36 11.20 2.59
CA PHE A 212 2.39 10.38 1.96
C PHE A 212 1.91 8.99 1.54
N ILE A 213 0.66 8.64 1.88
CA ILE A 213 -0.01 7.40 1.47
C ILE A 213 -1.29 7.68 0.67
N VAL A 214 -1.31 8.83 -0.01
CA VAL A 214 -2.45 9.34 -0.75
C VAL A 214 -2.90 8.33 -1.82
N SER A 215 -4.21 8.23 -2.04
CA SER A 215 -4.85 7.32 -3.02
C SER A 215 -4.78 5.84 -2.66
N THR A 216 -4.29 5.48 -1.47
CA THR A 216 -4.34 4.11 -0.95
C THR A 216 -5.42 3.99 0.12
N TYR A 217 -6.05 2.82 0.22
CA TYR A 217 -6.98 2.52 1.32
C TYR A 217 -6.29 2.55 2.70
N THR A 218 -4.95 2.47 2.76
CA THR A 218 -4.18 2.65 4.00
C THR A 218 -4.43 4.02 4.63
N ALA A 219 -4.65 5.07 3.83
CA ALA A 219 -5.00 6.39 4.35
C ALA A 219 -6.36 6.38 5.09
N THR A 220 -7.36 5.71 4.51
CA THR A 220 -8.67 5.52 5.15
C THR A 220 -8.54 4.71 6.43
N ARG A 221 -7.72 3.67 6.40
CA ARG A 221 -7.50 2.80 7.55
C ARG A 221 -6.75 3.51 8.69
N TYR A 222 -5.72 4.28 8.37
CA TYR A 222 -5.01 5.14 9.31
C TYR A 222 -5.97 6.11 9.99
N THR A 223 -6.85 6.77 9.22
CA THR A 223 -7.87 7.69 9.74
C THR A 223 -8.77 7.02 10.78
N LEU A 224 -9.21 5.79 10.51
CA LEU A 224 -10.03 5.03 11.46
C LEU A 224 -9.27 4.72 12.76
N LEU A 225 -8.02 4.26 12.65
CA LEU A 225 -7.21 3.91 13.82
C LEU A 225 -6.79 5.13 14.65
N GLU A 226 -6.50 6.25 14.01
CA GLU A 226 -6.23 7.53 14.66
C GLU A 226 -7.47 7.98 15.44
N ALA A 227 -8.66 7.92 14.85
CA ALA A 227 -9.92 8.25 15.53
C ALA A 227 -10.18 7.35 16.76
N LEU A 228 -9.93 6.04 16.65
CA LEU A 228 -10.03 5.10 17.78
C LEU A 228 -9.04 5.44 18.89
N THR A 229 -7.81 5.80 18.51
CA THR A 229 -6.75 6.23 19.44
C THR A 229 -7.15 7.48 20.20
N HIS A 230 -7.68 8.50 19.53
CA HIS A 230 -8.18 9.71 20.17
C HIS A 230 -9.39 9.45 21.07
N LEU A 231 -10.33 8.59 20.65
CA LEU A 231 -11.45 8.18 21.49
C LEU A 231 -10.97 7.52 22.78
N LYS A 232 -9.93 6.69 22.69
CA LYS A 232 -9.33 6.06 23.87
C LYS A 232 -8.62 7.07 24.77
N ALA A 233 -7.88 8.01 24.19
CA ALA A 233 -7.25 9.09 24.94
C ALA A 233 -8.30 9.88 25.75
N ALA A 234 -9.44 10.21 25.14
CA ALA A 234 -10.55 10.89 25.80
C ALA A 234 -11.14 10.08 26.96
N GLN A 235 -11.27 8.75 26.83
CA GLN A 235 -11.71 7.88 27.92
C GLN A 235 -10.73 7.83 29.09
N LEU A 236 -9.42 7.86 28.81
CA LEU A 236 -8.37 7.83 29.82
C LEU A 236 -8.19 9.18 30.54
N ALA A 237 -8.62 10.27 29.91
CA ALA A 237 -8.60 11.60 30.52
C ALA A 237 -9.51 11.63 31.77
N SER A 238 -8.88 11.57 32.94
CA SER A 238 -9.52 11.50 34.26
C SER A 238 -10.37 12.72 34.66
N GLY A 239 -10.49 13.72 33.78
CA GLY A 239 -11.28 14.93 34.00
C GLY A 239 -12.79 14.71 34.02
N TRP A 240 -13.31 13.67 33.37
CA TRP A 240 -14.76 13.44 33.30
C TRP A 240 -15.35 12.90 34.61
N LYS A 241 -14.61 12.05 35.34
CA LYS A 241 -15.02 11.52 36.66
C LYS A 241 -14.95 12.54 37.80
N LYS A 242 -14.30 13.70 37.60
CA LYS A 242 -14.19 14.78 38.59
C LYS A 242 -15.28 15.87 38.45
N ARG A 243 -16.21 15.71 37.49
CA ARG A 243 -17.29 16.68 37.22
C ARG A 243 -18.68 16.23 37.71
N GLN A 244 -18.77 15.08 38.40
CA GLN A 244 -19.95 14.65 39.16
C GLN A 244 -19.68 14.90 40.64
#